data_AF-A0A0P7ZJC5-F1
#
_entry.id   AF-A0A0P7ZJC5-F1
#
_cell.length_a   1.000
_cell.length_b   1.000
_cell.length_c   1.000
_cell.angle_alpha   90.00
_cell.angle_beta   90.00
_cell.angle_gamma   90.00
#
_symmetry.space_group_name_H-M   'P 1'
#
loop_
_entity.id
_entity.type
_entity.pdbx_description
1 polymer ?
#
loop_
_entity_poly.entity_id
_entity_poly.type
_entity_poly.pdbx_seq_one_letter_code
_entity_poly.pdbx_strand_id
1 'polypeptide(L)'
;MNDFTLYKYVEFLMFSSYLIFIFLLAQIWFLWKDVEKNEFVLKSLVKESFFKKNCIYIFLFSTFFMAHEFFEGLNIPGTMVFFELLDTIAMMTLVLFAYTWYIALKSCVPKKSITKEFVSE
;
A
#
# COMPACT_ATOMS: atom_id res chain seq x y z
N MET A 1 17.24 -17.70 18.59
CA MET A 1 16.31 -17.89 17.46
C MET A 1 17.17 -18.15 16.23
N ASN A 2 16.89 -19.18 15.44
CA ASN A 2 17.70 -19.52 14.26
C ASN A 2 17.38 -18.57 13.09
N ASP A 3 18.36 -18.23 12.26
CA ASP A 3 18.18 -17.33 11.11
C ASP A 3 17.09 -17.82 10.15
N PHE A 4 17.03 -19.14 9.96
CA PHE A 4 15.97 -19.79 9.18
C PHE A 4 14.56 -19.53 9.76
N THR A 5 14.43 -19.55 11.09
CA THR A 5 13.16 -19.27 11.77
C THR A 5 12.77 -17.80 11.60
N LEU A 6 13.74 -16.88 11.76
CA LEU A 6 13.51 -15.46 11.56
C LEU A 6 13.09 -15.16 10.11
N TYR A 7 13.79 -15.75 9.14
CA TYR A 7 13.43 -15.67 7.72
C TYR A 7 11.97 -16.08 7.46
N LYS A 8 11.53 -17.21 8.02
CA LYS A 8 10.15 -17.69 7.86
C LYS A 8 9.11 -16.73 8.42
N TYR A 9 9.41 -16.03 9.51
CA TYR A 9 8.51 -14.99 10.04
C TYR A 9 8.46 -13.77 9.11
N VAL A 10 9.59 -13.35 8.55
CA VAL A 10 9.64 -12.22 7.59
C VAL A 10 8.85 -12.56 6.33
N GLU A 11 9.04 -13.75 5.76
CA GLU A 11 8.30 -14.25 4.59
C GLU A 11 6.78 -14.27 4.85
N PHE A 12 6.36 -14.73 6.03
CA PHE A 12 4.94 -14.74 6.42
C PHE A 12 4.36 -13.33 6.56
N LEU A 13 5.13 -12.39 7.13
CA LEU A 13 4.73 -10.97 7.24
C LEU A 13 4.60 -10.33 5.86
N MET A 14 5.53 -10.62 4.95
CA MET A 14 5.50 -10.15 3.59
C MET A 14 4.25 -10.67 2.86
N PHE A 15 3.99 -11.98 2.92
CA PHE A 15 2.79 -12.58 2.34
C PHE A 15 1.49 -11.97 2.89
N SER A 16 1.41 -11.75 4.20
CA SER A 16 0.28 -11.06 4.83
C SER A 16 0.10 -9.63 4.30
N SER A 17 1.21 -8.92 4.09
CA SER A 17 1.21 -7.56 3.53
C SER A 17 0.72 -7.54 2.08
N TYR A 18 1.07 -8.54 1.27
CA TYR A 18 0.53 -8.71 -0.10
C TYR A 18 -0.99 -8.86 -0.09
N LEU A 19 -1.55 -9.69 0.80
CA LEU A 19 -3.00 -9.87 0.90
C LEU A 19 -3.71 -8.57 1.28
N ILE A 20 -3.16 -7.82 2.24
CA ILE A 20 -3.68 -6.51 2.63
C ILE A 20 -3.62 -5.54 1.44
N PHE A 21 -2.50 -5.51 0.72
CA PHE A 21 -2.33 -4.66 -0.46
C PHE A 21 -3.36 -4.97 -1.54
N ILE A 22 -3.53 -6.24 -1.92
CA ILE A 22 -4.53 -6.68 -2.91
C ILE A 22 -5.93 -6.31 -2.45
N PHE A 23 -6.25 -6.53 -1.18
CA PHE A 23 -7.54 -6.14 -0.61
C PHE A 23 -7.78 -4.63 -0.73
N LEU A 24 -6.79 -3.80 -0.40
CA LEU A 24 -6.90 -2.35 -0.53
C LEU A 24 -7.07 -1.90 -1.98
N LEU A 25 -6.36 -2.51 -2.94
CA LEU A 25 -6.54 -2.23 -4.36
C LEU A 25 -7.95 -2.58 -4.84
N ALA A 26 -8.50 -3.71 -4.41
CA ALA A 26 -9.88 -4.07 -4.72
C ALA A 26 -10.86 -3.03 -4.15
N GLN A 27 -10.68 -2.61 -2.90
CA GLN A 27 -11.50 -1.57 -2.27
C GLN A 27 -11.41 -0.23 -3.02
N ILE A 28 -10.20 0.20 -3.39
CA ILE A 28 -9.97 1.38 -4.22
C ILE A 28 -10.72 1.27 -5.55
N TRP A 29 -10.61 0.12 -6.22
CA TRP A 29 -11.27 -0.14 -7.49
C TRP A 29 -12.79 -0.03 -7.40
N PHE A 30 -13.39 -0.60 -6.35
CA PHE A 30 -14.83 -0.46 -6.11
C PHE A 30 -15.21 1.00 -5.82
N LEU A 31 -14.52 1.66 -4.88
CA LEU A 31 -14.80 3.06 -4.53
C LEU A 31 -14.65 4.00 -5.72
N TRP A 32 -13.69 3.75 -6.61
CA TRP A 32 -13.46 4.56 -7.80
C TRP A 32 -14.67 4.60 -8.75
N LYS A 33 -15.52 3.57 -8.74
CA LYS A 33 -16.77 3.56 -9.53
C LYS A 33 -17.83 4.51 -8.95
N ASP A 34 -17.84 4.68 -7.64
CA ASP A 34 -18.88 5.41 -6.91
C ASP A 34 -18.52 6.88 -6.62
N VAL A 35 -17.25 7.26 -6.80
CA VAL A 35 -16.80 8.65 -6.61
C VAL A 35 -17.35 9.55 -7.71
N GLU A 36 -18.03 10.63 -7.30
CA GLU A 36 -18.43 11.70 -8.22
C GLU A 36 -17.19 12.42 -8.76
N LYS A 37 -16.93 12.25 -10.06
CA LYS A 37 -15.74 12.79 -10.76
C LYS A 37 -15.84 14.29 -11.07
N ASN A 38 -16.43 15.06 -10.16
CA ASN A 38 -16.52 16.51 -10.28
C ASN A 38 -15.14 17.13 -9.99
N GLU A 39 -14.76 18.16 -10.75
CA GLU A 39 -13.43 18.79 -10.67
C GLU A 39 -13.09 19.29 -9.24
N PHE A 40 -14.11 19.74 -8.50
CA PHE A 40 -13.97 20.20 -7.12
C PHE A 40 -13.61 19.07 -6.14
N VAL A 41 -14.19 17.88 -6.33
CA VAL A 41 -13.92 16.69 -5.51
C VAL A 41 -12.51 16.18 -5.80
N LEU A 42 -12.08 16.16 -7.06
CA LEU A 42 -10.72 15.81 -7.44
C LEU A 42 -9.67 16.79 -6.90
N LYS A 43 -9.94 18.11 -6.94
CA LYS A 43 -9.09 19.12 -6.28
C LYS A 43 -9.01 18.94 -4.76
N SER A 44 -10.09 18.49 -4.14
CA SER A 44 -10.10 18.18 -2.70
C SER A 44 -9.29 16.91 -2.34
N LEU A 45 -9.20 15.98 -3.29
CA LEU A 45 -8.49 14.70 -3.17
C LEU A 45 -6.97 14.92 -3.28
N VAL A 46 -6.55 15.75 -4.23
CA VAL A 46 -5.14 16.10 -4.47
C VAL A 46 -4.74 17.36 -3.69
N LYS A 47 -4.90 17.33 -2.37
CA LYS A 47 -4.27 18.34 -1.50
C LYS A 47 -2.75 18.19 -1.56
N GLU A 48 -2.03 19.30 -1.38
CA GLU A 48 -0.56 19.31 -1.38
C GLU A 48 0.03 18.28 -0.39
N SER A 49 -0.59 18.12 0.79
CA SER A 49 -0.17 17.11 1.77
C SER A 49 -0.38 15.67 1.28
N PHE A 50 -1.45 15.39 0.53
CA PHE A 50 -1.69 14.06 -0.04
C PHE A 50 -0.61 13.73 -1.08
N PHE A 51 -0.33 14.68 -1.97
CA PHE A 51 0.70 14.53 -2.99
C PHE A 51 2.09 14.29 -2.37
N LYS A 52 2.50 15.12 -1.39
CA LYS A 52 3.80 14.95 -0.69
C LYS A 52 3.94 13.58 -0.04
N LYS A 53 2.90 13.09 0.65
CA LYS A 53 2.92 11.76 1.28
C LYS A 53 3.07 10.64 0.25
N ASN A 54 2.34 10.70 -0.86
CA ASN A 54 2.44 9.71 -1.93
C ASN A 54 3.83 9.72 -2.60
N CYS A 55 4.41 10.89 -2.83
CA CYS A 55 5.78 11.00 -3.33
C CYS A 55 6.79 10.34 -2.37
N ILE A 56 6.64 10.57 -1.06
CA ILE A 56 7.50 9.93 -0.04
C ILE A 56 7.36 8.41 -0.09
N TYR A 57 6.13 7.87 -0.17
CA TYR A 57 5.94 6.42 -0.23
C TYR A 57 6.54 5.81 -1.49
N ILE A 58 6.34 6.44 -2.66
CA ILE A 58 6.95 5.98 -3.92
C ILE A 58 8.47 6.01 -3.81
N PHE A 59 9.04 7.10 -3.30
CA PHE A 59 10.49 7.24 -3.12
C PHE A 59 11.05 6.17 -2.18
N LEU A 60 10.41 5.94 -1.03
CA LEU A 60 10.83 4.92 -0.07
C LEU A 60 10.71 3.52 -0.67
N PHE A 61 9.59 3.19 -1.32
CA PHE A 61 9.42 1.92 -2.01
C PHE A 61 10.55 1.68 -3.01
N SER A 62 10.77 2.63 -3.92
CA SER A 62 11.84 2.52 -4.92
C SER A 62 13.22 2.38 -4.29
N THR A 63 13.50 3.10 -3.20
CA THR A 63 14.80 3.04 -2.52
C THR A 63 15.01 1.69 -1.84
N PHE A 64 14.04 1.19 -1.09
CA PHE A 64 14.15 -0.10 -0.39
C PHE A 64 14.16 -1.27 -1.37
N PHE A 65 13.32 -1.23 -2.41
CA PHE A 65 13.29 -2.25 -3.44
C PHE A 65 14.61 -2.27 -4.24
N MET A 66 15.14 -1.11 -4.63
CA MET A 66 16.44 -1.05 -5.31
C MET A 66 17.59 -1.53 -4.42
N ALA A 67 17.56 -1.19 -3.13
CA ALA A 67 18.55 -1.68 -2.17
C ALA A 67 18.47 -3.21 -2.02
N HIS A 68 17.26 -3.77 -1.90
CA HIS A 68 17.01 -5.21 -1.87
C HIS A 68 17.67 -5.92 -3.07
N GLU A 69 17.30 -5.53 -4.29
CA GLU A 69 17.81 -6.11 -5.53
C GLU A 69 19.34 -5.96 -5.65
N PHE A 70 19.86 -4.79 -5.29
CA PHE A 70 21.30 -4.54 -5.34
C PHE A 70 22.08 -5.46 -4.41
N PHE A 71 21.59 -5.64 -3.18
CA PHE A 71 22.28 -6.45 -2.18
C PHE A 71 22.09 -7.96 -2.37
N GLU A 72 20.92 -8.39 -2.83
CA GLU A 72 20.68 -9.79 -3.21
C GLU A 72 21.63 -10.21 -4.33
N GLY A 73 21.82 -9.35 -5.33
CA GLY A 73 22.76 -9.59 -6.43
C GLY A 73 24.23 -9.77 -6.01
N LEU A 74 24.62 -9.29 -4.82
CA LEU A 74 25.98 -9.46 -4.28
C LEU A 74 26.22 -10.82 -3.62
N ASN A 75 25.17 -11.62 -3.38
CA ASN A 75 25.25 -12.97 -2.80
C ASN A 75 26.10 -13.05 -1.51
N ILE A 76 26.00 -12.04 -0.64
CA ILE A 76 26.78 -12.00 0.61
C ILE A 76 26.24 -13.09 1.56
N PRO A 77 27.09 -14.02 2.05
CA PRO A 77 26.63 -15.07 2.95
C PRO A 77 26.23 -14.50 4.32
N GLY A 78 25.14 -15.03 4.88
CA GLY A 78 24.65 -14.65 6.22
C GLY A 78 23.82 -13.37 6.29
N THR A 79 23.53 -12.71 5.17
CA THR A 79 22.73 -11.47 5.13
C THR A 79 21.33 -11.62 4.55
N MET A 80 20.93 -12.85 4.19
CA MET A 80 19.64 -13.16 3.56
C MET A 80 18.44 -12.56 4.30
N VAL A 81 18.39 -12.72 5.63
CA VAL A 81 17.30 -12.17 6.47
C VAL A 81 17.24 -10.64 6.40
N PHE A 82 18.40 -9.97 6.38
CA PHE A 82 18.46 -8.52 6.31
C PHE A 82 17.94 -8.01 4.96
N PHE A 83 18.21 -8.74 3.87
CA PHE A 83 17.68 -8.39 2.55
C PHE A 83 16.16 -8.60 2.49
N GLU A 84 15.66 -9.74 2.96
CA GLU A 84 14.22 -10.01 3.03
C GLU A 84 13.46 -8.94 3.84
N LEU A 85 14.11 -8.39 4.87
CA LEU A 85 13.56 -7.29 5.65
C LEU A 85 13.41 -6.00 4.83
N LEU A 86 14.36 -5.70 3.92
CA LEU A 86 14.27 -4.54 3.03
C LEU A 86 13.07 -4.67 2.08
N ASP A 87 12.85 -5.86 1.51
CA ASP A 87 11.69 -6.10 0.65
C ASP A 87 10.38 -6.02 1.44
N THR A 88 10.37 -6.55 2.66
CA THR A 88 9.22 -6.42 3.56
C THR A 88 8.89 -4.96 3.87
N ILE A 89 9.89 -4.11 4.12
CA ILE A 89 9.69 -2.67 4.33
C ILE A 89 9.18 -2.00 3.06
N ALA A 90 9.73 -2.35 1.89
CA ALA A 90 9.23 -1.87 0.61
C ALA A 90 7.73 -2.21 0.45
N MET A 91 7.33 -3.45 0.71
CA MET A 91 5.93 -3.87 0.67
C MET A 91 5.04 -3.13 1.67
N MET A 92 5.53 -2.86 2.89
CA MET A 92 4.79 -2.02 3.85
C MET A 92 4.56 -0.59 3.32
N THR A 93 5.53 0.00 2.62
CA THR A 93 5.35 1.33 2.02
C THR A 93 4.29 1.34 0.93
N LEU A 94 4.17 0.27 0.13
CA LEU A 94 3.08 0.10 -0.85
C LEU A 94 1.71 -0.06 -0.18
N VAL A 95 1.64 -0.80 0.93
CA VAL A 95 0.40 -0.91 1.72
C VAL A 95 -0.01 0.46 2.25
N LEU A 96 0.92 1.26 2.78
CA LEU A 96 0.64 2.63 3.25
C LEU A 96 0.20 3.55 2.12
N PHE A 97 0.80 3.42 0.93
CA PHE A 97 0.38 4.12 -0.28
C PHE A 97 -1.07 3.78 -0.62
N ALA A 98 -1.40 2.49 -0.78
CA ALA A 98 -2.76 2.05 -1.10
C ALA A 98 -3.76 2.48 -0.01
N TYR A 99 -3.40 2.36 1.28
CA TYR A 99 -4.27 2.77 2.37
C TYR A 99 -4.58 4.27 2.34
N THR A 100 -3.59 5.10 2.02
CA THR A 100 -3.76 6.55 1.89
C THR A 100 -4.73 6.89 0.74
N TRP A 101 -4.62 6.18 -0.38
CA TRP A 101 -5.56 6.29 -1.49
C TRP A 101 -6.97 5.85 -1.12
N TYR A 102 -7.10 4.72 -0.41
CA TYR A 102 -8.38 4.22 0.08
C TYR A 102 -9.09 5.26 0.96
N ILE A 103 -8.39 5.85 1.93
CA ILE A 103 -8.97 6.89 2.81
C ILE A 103 -9.41 8.11 1.98
N ALA A 104 -8.56 8.58 1.08
CA ALA A 104 -8.85 9.76 0.27
C ALA A 104 -10.09 9.53 -0.60
N LEU A 105 -10.19 8.37 -1.27
CA LEU A 105 -11.34 8.02 -2.09
C LEU A 105 -12.61 7.84 -1.26
N LYS A 106 -12.53 7.16 -0.12
CA LYS A 106 -13.66 6.97 0.79
C LYS A 106 -14.24 8.32 1.26
N SER A 107 -13.39 9.32 1.47
CA SER A 107 -13.84 10.67 1.86
C SER A 107 -14.60 11.42 0.75
N CYS A 108 -14.45 10.98 -0.50
CA CYS A 108 -15.07 11.57 -1.68
C CYS A 108 -16.38 10.89 -2.09
N VAL A 109 -16.73 9.74 -1.49
CA VAL A 109 -18.00 9.06 -1.77
C VAL A 109 -19.16 9.83 -1.11
N PRO A 110 -20.19 10.26 -1.86
CA PRO A 110 -21.34 10.95 -1.29
C PRO A 110 -22.06 10.04 -0.30
N LYS A 111 -22.35 10.52 0.93
CA LYS A 111 -23.10 9.77 1.96
C LYS A 111 -24.45 9.19 1.48
N LYS A 112 -25.01 9.72 0.38
CA LYS A 112 -26.28 9.29 -0.23
C LYS A 112 -26.22 7.95 -0.97
N SER A 113 -25.04 7.47 -1.41
CA SER A 113 -24.95 6.15 -2.06
C SER A 113 -25.06 5.01 -1.05
N ILE A 114 -24.54 5.19 0.16
CA ILE A 114 -24.58 4.20 1.25
C ILE A 114 -26.03 3.88 1.67
N THR A 115 -26.96 4.83 1.57
CA THR A 115 -28.36 4.60 1.98
C THR A 115 -29.18 3.85 0.92
N LYS A 116 -28.75 3.81 -0.35
CA LYS A 116 -29.54 3.16 -1.41
C LYS A 116 -29.45 1.64 -1.39
N GLU A 117 -28.39 1.06 -0.84
CA GLU A 117 -28.26 -0.40 -0.69
C GLU A 117 -29.07 -0.95 0.49
N PHE A 118 -29.49 -0.10 1.44
CA PHE A 118 -30.27 -0.51 2.63
C PHE A 118 -31.75 -0.10 2.58
N VAL A 119 -32.23 0.49 1.48
CA VAL A 119 -33.63 0.95 1.33
C VAL A 119 -34.38 0.16 0.23
N SER A 120 -33.74 -0.84 -0.38
CA SER A 120 -34.38 -1.75 -1.33
C SER A 120 -34.50 -3.16 -0.75
N GLU A 121 -35.29 -3.31 0.31
CA GLU A 121 -36.03 -4.53 0.66
C GLU A 121 -37.40 -4.15 1.23
#